data_AF-A0A3G8RC62-F1
#
_entry.id   AF-A0A3G8RC62-F1
#
_cell.length_a   1.000
_cell.length_b   1.000
_cell.length_c   1.000
_cell.angle_alpha   90.00
_cell.angle_beta   90.00
_cell.angle_gamma   90.00
#
_symmetry.space_group_name_H-M   'P 1'
#
loop_
_entity.id
_entity.type
_entity.pdbx_description
1 polymer ?
#
loop_
_entity_poly.entity_id
_entity_poly.type
_entity_poly.pdbx_seq_one_letter_code
_entity_poly.pdbx_strand_id
1 'polypeptide(L)'
;MSKGSVFVSGACTTLLLAVILGCTPHADPASPSGASNEEPKQSAASATSTQHAQQSKEELVLSFYKDSSLSDEAKVRHITDHLAGIHWGKMNEISEHQSMEIIDYLYKQRALVPSESFPNVIKGTAGLDGALTEEYDNLMEDLFTRDKTTMIRALADMDKTNRVQGIGGIGYALSYRDPKEVKKEIQQWQAGQQLTTAEKDVIRALFAKLDNPY
;
A
#
# COMPACT_ATOMS: atom_id res chain seq x y z
N MET A 1 -11.61 -28.90 43.97
CA MET A 1 -13.04 -28.53 44.09
C MET A 1 -13.16 -27.16 43.43
N SER A 2 -13.91 -26.85 42.38
CA SER A 2 -15.06 -27.47 41.71
C SER A 2 -15.15 -26.91 40.26
N LYS A 3 -15.22 -27.83 39.28
CA LYS A 3 -16.17 -27.93 38.12
C LYS A 3 -16.46 -26.65 37.29
N GLY A 4 -16.19 -26.65 35.98
CA GLY A 4 -17.14 -27.05 34.91
C GLY A 4 -17.53 -25.79 34.12
N SER A 5 -17.86 -25.75 32.82
CA SER A 5 -18.38 -26.75 31.87
C SER A 5 -18.08 -26.30 30.44
N VAL A 6 -17.97 -27.29 29.55
CA VAL A 6 -18.07 -27.20 28.09
C VAL A 6 -19.50 -26.84 27.68
N PHE A 7 -19.67 -26.12 26.57
CA PHE A 7 -20.89 -26.18 25.76
C PHE A 7 -20.54 -26.31 24.27
N VAL A 8 -21.10 -27.35 23.66
CA VAL A 8 -21.19 -27.65 22.24
C VAL A 8 -22.62 -27.33 21.80
N SER A 9 -22.79 -26.62 20.68
CA SER A 9 -24.00 -26.59 19.85
C SER A 9 -23.61 -25.93 18.51
N GLY A 10 -23.82 -26.45 17.30
CA GLY A 10 -24.72 -27.49 16.83
C GLY A 10 -25.97 -26.87 16.19
N ALA A 11 -25.90 -26.46 14.90
CA ALA A 11 -26.99 -26.36 13.91
C ALA A 11 -26.41 -25.75 12.60
N CYS A 12 -26.22 -26.49 11.51
CA CYS A 12 -27.19 -26.98 10.50
C CYS A 12 -27.74 -25.93 9.51
N THR A 13 -27.25 -26.04 8.26
CA THR A 13 -27.93 -25.86 6.94
C THR A 13 -28.58 -24.50 6.60
N THR A 14 -28.24 -23.89 5.46
CA THR A 14 -28.72 -24.36 4.13
C THR A 14 -27.88 -23.83 2.96
N LEU A 15 -27.60 -24.74 2.03
CA LEU A 15 -27.12 -24.51 0.66
C LEU A 15 -28.31 -24.07 -0.20
N LEU A 16 -28.14 -23.08 -1.07
CA LEU A 16 -29.02 -22.86 -2.23
C LEU A 16 -28.17 -22.75 -3.49
N LEU A 17 -28.08 -23.87 -4.22
CA LEU A 17 -27.70 -23.92 -5.63
C LEU A 17 -28.88 -23.40 -6.46
N ALA A 18 -28.66 -22.39 -7.29
CA ALA A 18 -29.55 -22.07 -8.40
C ALA A 18 -29.00 -22.69 -9.68
N VAL A 19 -29.68 -23.74 -10.14
CA VAL A 19 -29.52 -24.35 -11.47
C VAL A 19 -30.34 -23.51 -12.46
N ILE A 20 -29.71 -22.96 -13.49
CA ILE A 20 -30.44 -22.42 -14.64
C ILE A 20 -30.38 -23.49 -15.74
N LEU A 21 -31.49 -24.20 -15.88
CA LEU A 21 -31.76 -25.12 -16.98
C LEU A 21 -31.91 -24.34 -18.27
N GLY A 22 -31.09 -24.68 -19.26
CA GLY A 22 -31.27 -24.26 -20.64
C GLY A 22 -32.51 -24.90 -21.26
N CYS A 23 -33.22 -24.13 -22.07
CA CYS A 23 -34.19 -24.64 -23.04
C CYS A 23 -33.85 -24.02 -24.39
N THR A 24 -33.24 -24.83 -25.25
CA THR A 24 -33.28 -24.63 -26.70
C THR A 24 -34.63 -25.15 -27.22
N PRO A 25 -35.15 -24.52 -28.28
CA PRO A 25 -35.82 -25.27 -29.32
C PRO A 25 -35.13 -25.03 -30.66
N HIS A 26 -34.90 -26.12 -31.38
CA HIS A 26 -34.37 -26.15 -32.72
C HIS A 26 -35.52 -26.52 -33.68
N ALA A 27 -35.73 -25.73 -34.73
CA ALA A 27 -36.13 -26.15 -36.09
C ALA A 27 -36.32 -24.93 -37.02
N ASP A 28 -35.48 -24.85 -38.06
CA ASP A 28 -35.56 -24.03 -39.28
C ASP A 28 -36.65 -24.53 -40.27
N PRO A 29 -36.88 -23.96 -41.49
CA PRO A 29 -36.53 -22.64 -42.06
C PRO A 29 -37.74 -21.95 -42.74
N ALA A 30 -37.67 -20.64 -42.98
CA ALA A 30 -38.25 -19.99 -44.18
C ALA A 30 -37.85 -18.50 -44.26
N SER A 31 -37.09 -18.12 -45.28
CA SER A 31 -37.08 -16.73 -45.78
C SER A 31 -38.27 -16.55 -46.74
N PRO A 32 -38.88 -15.36 -46.76
CA PRO A 32 -38.58 -14.50 -47.91
C PRO A 32 -38.42 -13.01 -47.57
N SER A 33 -37.69 -12.37 -48.49
CA SER A 33 -37.54 -10.94 -48.76
C SER A 33 -38.71 -10.04 -48.36
N GLY A 34 -38.38 -8.92 -47.70
CA GLY A 34 -39.26 -7.79 -47.48
C GLY A 34 -38.47 -6.59 -46.97
N ALA A 35 -38.14 -5.67 -47.86
CA ALA A 35 -37.53 -4.39 -47.55
C ALA A 35 -38.54 -3.46 -46.88
N SER A 36 -38.17 -2.83 -45.77
CA SER A 36 -38.70 -1.53 -45.37
C SER A 36 -37.82 -0.88 -44.31
N ASN A 37 -37.42 0.36 -44.60
CA ASN A 37 -36.66 1.27 -43.77
C ASN A 37 -37.38 1.57 -42.45
N GLU A 38 -36.71 1.36 -41.31
CA GLU A 38 -37.00 2.10 -40.08
C GLU A 38 -35.68 2.39 -39.34
N GLU A 39 -35.36 3.69 -39.21
CA GLU A 39 -34.32 4.19 -38.30
C GLU A 39 -34.60 3.70 -36.87
N PRO A 40 -33.60 3.13 -36.17
CA PRO A 40 -33.71 3.00 -34.72
C PRO A 40 -33.42 4.37 -34.11
N LYS A 41 -34.50 5.05 -33.72
CA LYS A 41 -34.50 6.14 -32.74
C LYS A 41 -33.48 5.85 -31.64
N GLN A 42 -32.66 6.86 -31.34
CA GLN A 42 -31.85 6.98 -30.14
C GLN A 42 -32.61 6.44 -28.92
N SER A 43 -32.25 5.25 -28.48
CA SER A 43 -32.54 4.81 -27.11
C SER A 43 -31.36 5.26 -26.26
N ALA A 44 -31.53 6.41 -25.63
CA ALA A 44 -30.65 6.96 -24.59
C ALA A 44 -30.76 6.14 -23.28
N ALA A 45 -30.56 4.82 -23.38
CA ALA A 45 -30.64 3.88 -22.25
C ALA A 45 -29.55 2.80 -22.34
N SER A 46 -28.42 3.09 -22.99
CA SER A 46 -27.26 2.19 -23.04
C SER A 46 -25.93 2.93 -22.90
N ALA A 47 -25.92 4.02 -22.10
CA ALA A 47 -24.71 4.74 -21.70
C ALA A 47 -24.50 4.71 -20.18
N THR A 48 -24.97 3.66 -19.50
CA THR A 48 -24.77 3.50 -18.05
C THR A 48 -24.50 2.06 -17.66
N SER A 49 -23.78 1.33 -18.51
CA SER A 49 -23.02 0.17 -18.06
C SER A 49 -21.61 0.31 -18.60
N THR A 50 -20.63 -0.01 -17.75
CA THR A 50 -19.18 -0.05 -17.99
C THR A 50 -18.44 1.28 -18.09
N GLN A 51 -18.17 1.89 -16.92
CA GLN A 51 -16.82 2.32 -16.48
C GLN A 51 -16.93 3.04 -15.13
N HIS A 52 -17.07 2.30 -14.03
CA HIS A 52 -16.47 2.81 -12.79
C HIS A 52 -14.97 2.67 -13.00
N ALA A 53 -14.32 3.73 -13.48
CA ALA A 53 -12.87 3.80 -13.45
C ALA A 53 -12.47 3.59 -11.99
N GLN A 54 -11.77 2.48 -11.71
CA GLN A 54 -11.21 2.24 -10.39
C GLN A 54 -10.28 3.41 -10.09
N GLN A 55 -10.58 4.17 -9.04
CA GLN A 55 -9.75 5.32 -8.64
C GLN A 55 -8.30 4.86 -8.47
N SER A 56 -7.36 5.65 -8.98
CA SER A 56 -5.95 5.37 -8.82
C SER A 56 -5.52 5.54 -7.36
N LYS A 57 -4.36 4.98 -6.99
CA LYS A 57 -3.80 5.15 -5.64
C LYS A 57 -3.55 6.63 -5.34
N GLU A 58 -3.07 7.38 -6.32
CA GLU A 58 -2.83 8.82 -6.21
C GLU A 58 -4.14 9.58 -5.94
N GLU A 59 -5.22 9.27 -6.67
CA GLU A 59 -6.53 9.92 -6.46
C GLU A 59 -7.09 9.62 -5.07
N LEU A 60 -6.95 8.37 -4.59
CA LEU A 60 -7.37 7.99 -3.25
C LEU A 60 -6.58 8.74 -2.17
N VAL A 61 -5.24 8.74 -2.24
CA VAL A 61 -4.38 9.45 -1.29
C VAL A 61 -4.71 10.95 -1.28
N LEU A 62 -4.86 11.57 -2.45
CA LEU A 62 -5.20 12.98 -2.56
C LEU A 62 -6.57 13.29 -1.94
N SER A 63 -7.56 12.41 -2.14
CA SER A 63 -8.89 12.56 -1.56
C SER A 63 -8.86 12.52 -0.03
N PHE A 64 -8.15 11.57 0.56
CA PHE A 64 -8.02 11.48 2.02
C PHE A 64 -7.23 12.64 2.60
N TYR A 65 -6.18 13.09 1.91
CA TYR A 65 -5.41 14.26 2.33
C TYR A 65 -6.27 15.53 2.39
N LYS A 66 -7.11 15.75 1.36
CA LYS A 66 -7.98 16.93 1.24
C LYS A 66 -9.25 16.87 2.10
N ASP A 67 -9.63 15.69 2.59
CA ASP A 67 -10.81 15.55 3.43
C ASP A 67 -10.59 16.22 4.80
N SER A 68 -11.31 17.32 5.04
CA SER A 68 -11.27 18.08 6.28
C SER A 68 -12.14 17.49 7.39
N SER A 69 -12.96 16.47 7.08
CA SER A 69 -13.79 15.77 8.07
C SER A 69 -13.03 14.66 8.81
N LEU A 70 -11.89 14.21 8.26
CA LEU A 70 -11.04 13.19 8.88
C LEU A 70 -10.15 13.78 9.97
N SER A 71 -9.99 13.04 11.07
CA SER A 71 -8.94 13.31 12.05
C SER A 71 -7.55 13.02 11.45
N ASP A 72 -6.49 13.58 12.06
CA ASP A 72 -5.12 13.29 11.60
C ASP A 72 -4.79 11.80 11.63
N GLU A 73 -5.23 11.08 12.67
CA GLU A 73 -5.01 9.63 12.78
C GLU A 73 -5.70 8.85 11.65
N ALA A 74 -6.96 9.18 11.36
CA ALA A 74 -7.70 8.54 10.27
C ALA A 74 -7.07 8.88 8.90
N LYS A 75 -6.68 10.15 8.70
CA LYS A 75 -6.04 10.63 7.48
C LYS A 75 -4.70 9.93 7.24
N VAL A 76 -3.83 9.88 8.24
CA VAL A 76 -2.54 9.16 8.16
C VAL A 76 -2.78 7.70 7.83
N ARG A 77 -3.68 7.00 8.54
CA ARG A 77 -3.97 5.59 8.27
C ARG A 77 -4.43 5.36 6.84
N HIS A 78 -5.41 6.13 6.38
CA HIS A 78 -5.93 6.01 5.01
C HIS A 78 -4.86 6.29 3.95
N ILE A 79 -4.02 7.31 4.14
CA ILE A 79 -2.91 7.60 3.23
C ILE A 79 -1.93 6.43 3.21
N THR A 80 -1.45 5.97 4.38
CA THR A 80 -0.43 4.92 4.47
C THR A 80 -0.92 3.57 3.95
N ASP A 81 -2.22 3.26 4.05
CA ASP A 81 -2.81 2.04 3.51
C ASP A 81 -2.83 2.03 1.97
N HIS A 82 -2.69 3.20 1.34
CA HIS A 82 -2.73 3.37 -0.10
C HIS A 82 -1.39 3.75 -0.73
N LEU A 83 -0.32 3.90 0.06
CA LEU A 83 1.02 4.21 -0.45
C LEU A 83 1.64 3.08 -1.29
N ALA A 84 1.24 1.83 -1.06
CA ALA A 84 1.78 0.70 -1.83
C ALA A 84 1.40 0.85 -3.33
N GLY A 85 2.42 1.10 -4.16
CA GLY A 85 2.24 1.29 -5.60
C GLY A 85 1.81 2.70 -6.02
N ILE A 86 1.90 3.70 -5.12
CA ILE A 86 1.77 5.11 -5.51
C ILE A 86 2.93 5.51 -6.42
N HIS A 87 2.68 6.41 -7.38
CA HIS A 87 3.71 7.05 -8.18
C HIS A 87 3.69 8.58 -7.96
N TRP A 88 4.69 9.13 -7.26
CA TRP A 88 4.71 10.53 -6.84
C TRP A 88 4.78 11.53 -8.00
N GLY A 89 5.44 11.19 -9.11
CA GLY A 89 5.37 11.99 -10.33
C GLY A 89 3.93 12.14 -10.85
N LYS A 90 3.12 11.09 -10.75
CA LYS A 90 1.71 11.11 -11.16
C LYS A 90 0.85 11.83 -10.11
N MET A 91 1.16 11.69 -8.83
CA MET A 91 0.55 12.50 -7.78
C MET A 91 0.73 13.99 -8.08
N ASN A 92 1.93 14.43 -8.45
CA ASN A 92 2.18 15.81 -8.84
C ASN A 92 1.34 16.26 -10.04
N GLU A 93 1.20 15.43 -11.06
CA GLU A 93 0.37 15.72 -12.24
C GLU A 93 -1.10 15.95 -11.86
N ILE A 94 -1.68 15.11 -10.98
CA ILE A 94 -3.11 15.19 -10.64
C ILE A 94 -3.44 16.18 -9.51
N SER A 95 -2.45 16.56 -8.72
CA SER A 95 -2.64 17.39 -7.52
C SER A 95 -2.18 18.83 -7.69
N GLU A 96 -1.63 19.20 -8.84
CA GLU A 96 -0.94 20.48 -9.04
C GLU A 96 0.29 20.62 -8.12
N HIS A 97 1.15 19.60 -8.13
CA HIS A 97 2.44 19.52 -7.42
C HIS A 97 2.37 19.36 -5.88
N GLN A 98 1.29 18.79 -5.33
CA GLN A 98 1.12 18.65 -3.88
C GLN A 98 1.83 17.45 -3.22
N SER A 99 2.73 16.74 -3.94
CA SER A 99 3.39 15.55 -3.35
C SER A 99 4.24 15.90 -2.14
N MET A 100 4.94 17.04 -2.17
CA MET A 100 5.79 17.47 -1.06
C MET A 100 4.96 17.71 0.19
N GLU A 101 3.83 18.41 0.06
CA GLU A 101 2.92 18.71 1.16
C GLU A 101 2.31 17.45 1.78
N ILE A 102 2.05 16.41 0.97
CA ILE A 102 1.54 15.13 1.45
C ILE A 102 2.64 14.37 2.21
N ILE A 103 3.87 14.32 1.69
CA ILE A 103 4.99 13.64 2.36
C ILE A 103 5.36 14.37 3.66
N ASP A 104 5.49 15.70 3.63
CA ASP A 104 5.76 16.53 4.81
C ASP A 104 4.63 16.42 5.85
N TYR A 105 3.36 16.30 5.42
CA TYR A 105 2.27 15.99 6.34
C TYR A 105 2.46 14.64 7.04
N LEU A 106 2.81 13.58 6.29
CA LEU A 106 3.10 12.27 6.88
C LEU A 106 4.31 12.33 7.82
N TYR A 107 5.35 13.08 7.48
CA TYR A 107 6.52 13.26 8.33
C TYR A 107 6.15 14.00 9.63
N LYS A 108 5.43 15.12 9.56
CA LYS A 108 4.94 15.83 10.75
C LYS A 108 4.08 14.94 11.64
N GLN A 109 3.28 14.06 11.05
CA GLN A 109 2.37 13.14 11.73
C GLN A 109 2.94 11.72 11.92
N ARG A 110 4.24 11.50 11.74
CA ARG A 110 4.87 10.17 11.74
C ARG A 110 4.63 9.34 13.00
N ALA A 111 4.35 9.97 14.14
CA ALA A 111 3.97 9.27 15.36
C ALA A 111 2.65 8.48 15.22
N LEU A 112 1.77 8.91 14.32
CA LEU A 112 0.47 8.28 14.04
C LEU A 112 0.54 7.20 12.95
N VAL A 113 1.64 7.11 12.20
CA VAL A 113 1.82 6.05 11.19
C VAL A 113 1.90 4.72 11.90
N PRO A 114 0.99 3.77 11.66
CA PRO A 114 0.98 2.54 12.43
C PRO A 114 2.05 1.56 11.87
N SER A 115 2.70 0.79 12.74
CA SER A 115 3.83 -0.06 12.33
C SER A 115 3.43 -1.13 11.31
N GLU A 116 2.18 -1.60 11.32
CA GLU A 116 1.66 -2.53 10.30
C GLU A 116 1.60 -1.95 8.88
N SER A 117 1.66 -0.62 8.73
CA SER A 117 1.65 0.05 7.42
C SER A 117 3.06 0.28 6.86
N PHE A 118 4.14 -0.04 7.59
CA PHE A 118 5.52 0.07 7.10
C PHE A 118 5.76 -0.63 5.75
N PRO A 119 5.21 -1.83 5.48
CA PRO A 119 5.32 -2.44 4.17
C PRO A 119 4.79 -1.56 3.02
N ASN A 120 3.75 -0.78 3.26
CA ASN A 120 3.18 0.11 2.25
C ASN A 120 4.03 1.36 2.06
N VAL A 121 4.59 1.91 3.15
CA VAL A 121 5.54 3.03 3.09
C VAL A 121 6.79 2.63 2.31
N ILE A 122 7.35 1.44 2.56
CA ILE A 122 8.51 0.93 1.80
C ILE A 122 8.20 0.80 0.29
N LYS A 123 6.98 0.40 -0.07
CA LYS A 123 6.51 0.26 -1.46
C LYS A 123 6.08 1.58 -2.10
N GLY A 124 6.14 2.69 -1.36
CA GLY A 124 5.68 4.01 -1.77
C GLY A 124 6.79 4.90 -2.32
N THR A 125 7.86 4.35 -2.88
CA THR A 125 9.06 5.11 -3.30
C THR A 125 9.09 5.48 -4.78
N ALA A 126 8.10 5.06 -5.57
CA ALA A 126 8.13 5.23 -7.03
C ALA A 126 7.88 6.69 -7.44
N GLY A 127 8.68 7.19 -8.37
CA GLY A 127 8.52 8.53 -8.93
C GLY A 127 8.88 9.68 -7.98
N LEU A 128 9.59 9.41 -6.87
CA LEU A 128 10.22 10.45 -6.06
C LEU A 128 11.32 11.15 -6.88
N ASP A 129 11.31 12.47 -6.88
CA ASP A 129 12.43 13.29 -7.38
C ASP A 129 13.39 13.65 -6.24
N GLY A 130 14.47 14.37 -6.51
CA GLY A 130 15.52 14.64 -5.52
C GLY A 130 15.00 15.22 -4.20
N ALA A 131 14.11 16.22 -4.25
CA ALA A 131 13.58 16.84 -3.04
C ALA A 131 12.57 15.93 -2.33
N LEU A 132 11.70 15.26 -3.09
CA LEU A 132 10.74 14.32 -2.50
C LEU A 132 11.44 13.11 -1.87
N THR A 133 12.55 12.66 -2.46
CA THR A 133 13.35 11.54 -1.95
C THR A 133 13.92 11.87 -0.58
N GLU A 134 14.52 13.05 -0.42
CA GLU A 134 15.10 13.47 0.86
C GLU A 134 14.06 13.51 1.99
N GLU A 135 12.88 14.09 1.74
CA GLU A 135 11.82 14.15 2.75
C GLU A 135 11.22 12.75 3.04
N TYR A 136 11.08 11.91 2.02
CA TYR A 136 10.59 10.54 2.20
C TYR A 136 11.59 9.67 2.98
N ASP A 137 12.89 9.88 2.77
CA ASP A 137 13.96 9.20 3.48
C ASP A 137 13.99 9.61 4.97
N ASN A 138 13.74 10.88 5.29
CA ASN A 138 13.56 11.35 6.67
C ASN A 138 12.38 10.67 7.37
N LEU A 139 11.23 10.53 6.67
CA LEU A 139 10.11 9.75 7.18
C LEU A 139 10.52 8.30 7.45
N MET A 140 11.20 7.66 6.50
CA MET A 140 11.67 6.28 6.64
C MET A 140 12.65 6.08 7.80
N GLU A 141 13.58 7.02 8.03
CA GLU A 141 14.48 7.01 9.19
C GLU A 141 13.72 7.03 10.50
N ASP A 142 12.77 7.94 10.66
CA ASP A 142 12.08 8.09 11.93
C ASP A 142 11.16 6.90 12.22
N LEU A 143 10.50 6.34 11.20
CA LEU A 143 9.74 5.10 11.34
C LEU A 143 10.65 3.92 11.70
N PHE A 144 11.81 3.80 11.06
CA PHE A 144 12.83 2.80 11.42
C PHE A 144 13.30 2.98 12.86
N THR A 145 13.65 4.19 13.27
CA THR A 145 14.18 4.48 14.60
C THR A 145 13.16 4.16 15.68
N ARG A 146 11.88 4.49 15.45
CA ARG A 146 10.76 4.23 16.35
C ARG A 146 10.49 2.74 16.56
N ASP A 147 10.46 1.96 15.48
CA ASP A 147 10.16 0.51 15.55
C ASP A 147 11.04 -0.29 14.57
N LYS A 148 12.31 -0.45 14.98
CA LYS A 148 13.35 -1.16 14.21
C LYS A 148 12.95 -2.60 13.90
N THR A 149 12.31 -3.27 14.86
CA THR A 149 11.90 -4.67 14.72
C THR A 149 10.91 -4.83 13.58
N THR A 150 9.84 -4.04 13.56
CA THR A 150 8.83 -4.13 12.51
C THR A 150 9.38 -3.69 11.16
N MET A 151 10.19 -2.63 11.11
CA MET A 151 10.79 -2.15 9.86
C MET A 151 11.76 -3.18 9.25
N ILE A 152 12.64 -3.78 10.05
CA ILE A 152 13.58 -4.80 9.57
C ILE A 152 12.85 -6.04 9.05
N ARG A 153 11.78 -6.47 9.74
CA ARG A 153 10.91 -7.55 9.25
C ARG A 153 10.26 -7.21 7.93
N ALA A 154 9.64 -6.03 7.84
CA ALA A 154 9.00 -5.57 6.61
C ALA A 154 10.00 -5.58 5.44
N LEU A 155 11.22 -5.03 5.63
CA LEU A 155 12.27 -5.06 4.61
C LEU A 155 12.73 -6.48 4.25
N ALA A 156 12.85 -7.37 5.23
CA ALA A 156 13.27 -8.75 5.02
C ALA A 156 12.26 -9.55 4.18
N ASP A 157 10.99 -9.20 4.25
CA ASP A 157 9.89 -9.82 3.50
C ASP A 157 9.62 -9.17 2.13
N MET A 158 10.29 -8.05 1.81
CA MET A 158 10.15 -7.41 0.49
C MET A 158 10.87 -8.15 -0.63
N ASP A 159 10.40 -7.95 -1.86
CA ASP A 159 11.20 -8.24 -3.05
C ASP A 159 12.49 -7.42 -3.07
N LYS A 160 13.45 -7.83 -3.91
CA LYS A 160 14.78 -7.24 -3.96
C LYS A 160 14.74 -5.73 -4.25
N THR A 161 13.86 -5.27 -5.13
CA THR A 161 13.81 -3.86 -5.54
C THR A 161 13.36 -2.98 -4.39
N ASN A 162 12.20 -3.30 -3.80
CA ASN A 162 11.65 -2.54 -2.67
C ASN A 162 12.57 -2.60 -1.44
N ARG A 163 13.20 -3.76 -1.19
CA ARG A 163 14.18 -3.91 -0.10
C ARG A 163 15.39 -3.00 -0.29
N VAL A 164 15.98 -2.98 -1.48
CA VAL A 164 17.18 -2.17 -1.76
C VAL A 164 16.86 -0.68 -1.65
N GLN A 165 15.71 -0.25 -2.18
CA GLN A 165 15.28 1.15 -2.06
C GLN A 165 15.03 1.56 -0.61
N GLY A 166 14.28 0.76 0.16
CA GLY A 166 14.02 1.05 1.57
C GLY A 166 15.31 1.09 2.42
N ILE A 167 16.23 0.15 2.22
CA ILE A 167 17.55 0.19 2.90
C ILE A 167 18.38 1.39 2.44
N GLY A 168 18.31 1.73 1.15
CA GLY A 168 19.00 2.88 0.57
C GLY A 168 18.57 4.18 1.24
N GLY A 169 17.27 4.43 1.32
CA GLY A 169 16.70 5.63 1.92
C GLY A 169 16.97 5.74 3.42
N ILE A 170 16.71 4.67 4.18
CA ILE A 170 17.00 4.63 5.63
C ILE A 170 18.51 4.85 5.86
N GLY A 171 19.36 4.18 5.08
CA GLY A 171 20.81 4.29 5.21
C GLY A 171 21.34 5.69 4.86
N TYR A 172 20.74 6.33 3.86
CA TYR A 172 21.06 7.71 3.46
C TYR A 172 20.70 8.70 4.58
N ALA A 173 19.45 8.68 5.06
CA ALA A 173 19.01 9.58 6.14
C ALA A 173 19.80 9.38 7.45
N LEU A 174 20.04 8.11 7.84
CA LEU A 174 20.89 7.82 9.01
C LEU A 174 22.35 8.27 8.85
N SER A 175 22.85 8.45 7.61
CA SER A 175 24.25 8.84 7.37
C SER A 175 24.57 10.30 7.76
N TYR A 176 23.54 11.11 7.99
CA TYR A 176 23.70 12.46 8.54
C TYR A 176 24.09 12.46 10.03
N ARG A 177 23.94 11.32 10.71
CA ARG A 177 24.44 11.07 12.07
C ARG A 177 25.81 10.39 12.02
N ASP A 178 26.54 10.33 13.13
CA ASP A 178 27.81 9.58 13.19
C ASP A 178 27.55 8.08 12.89
N PRO A 179 28.07 7.53 11.77
CA PRO A 179 27.81 6.14 11.38
C PRO A 179 28.28 5.13 12.43
N LYS A 180 29.32 5.45 13.21
CA LYS A 180 29.81 4.56 14.27
C LYS A 180 28.81 4.42 15.40
N GLU A 181 28.19 5.52 15.82
CA GLU A 181 27.17 5.49 16.87
C GLU A 181 25.89 4.82 16.37
N VAL A 182 25.44 5.11 15.14
CA VAL A 182 24.28 4.43 14.53
C VAL A 182 24.50 2.91 14.46
N LYS A 183 25.67 2.45 13.99
CA LYS A 183 25.99 1.02 13.93
C LYS A 183 26.00 0.38 15.31
N LYS A 184 26.56 1.06 16.30
CA LYS A 184 26.61 0.60 17.69
C LYS A 184 25.20 0.49 18.29
N GLU A 185 24.31 1.45 18.04
CA GLU A 185 22.90 1.38 18.45
C GLU A 185 22.19 0.16 17.85
N ILE A 186 22.37 -0.09 16.55
CA ILE A 186 21.76 -1.25 15.86
C ILE A 186 22.35 -2.57 16.39
N GLN A 187 23.66 -2.63 16.64
CA GLN A 187 24.32 -3.81 17.22
C GLN A 187 23.81 -4.11 18.63
N GLN A 188 23.67 -3.08 19.47
CA GLN A 188 23.12 -3.22 20.82
C GLN A 188 21.67 -3.70 20.79
N TRP A 189 20.85 -3.12 19.92
CA TRP A 189 19.48 -3.59 19.70
C TRP A 189 19.46 -5.06 19.25
N GLN A 190 20.31 -5.45 18.28
CA GLN A 190 20.39 -6.80 17.72
C GLN A 190 20.75 -7.87 18.76
N ALA A 191 21.58 -7.55 19.75
CA ALA A 191 22.04 -8.52 20.75
C ALA A 191 20.90 -9.16 21.58
N GLY A 192 19.76 -8.48 21.69
CA GLY A 192 18.57 -8.98 22.39
C GLY A 192 17.53 -9.67 21.49
N GLN A 193 17.78 -9.80 20.19
CA GLN A 193 16.78 -10.26 19.21
C GLN A 193 17.04 -11.67 18.69
N GLN A 194 15.96 -12.44 18.49
CA GLN A 194 16.00 -13.67 17.71
C GLN A 194 15.72 -13.34 16.24
N LEU A 195 16.79 -13.08 15.47
CA LEU A 195 16.69 -12.71 14.07
C LEU A 195 16.86 -13.92 13.13
N THR A 196 16.00 -13.97 12.12
CA THR A 196 16.11 -14.81 10.94
C THR A 196 17.33 -14.44 10.07
N THR A 197 17.67 -15.29 9.11
CA THR A 197 18.73 -15.01 8.14
C THR A 197 18.41 -13.76 7.31
N ALA A 198 17.17 -13.62 6.84
CA ALA A 198 16.76 -12.49 6.01
C ALA A 198 16.84 -11.15 6.77
N GLU A 199 16.41 -11.09 8.03
CA GLU A 199 16.55 -9.89 8.87
C GLU A 199 18.03 -9.55 9.14
N LYS A 200 18.89 -10.55 9.38
CA LYS A 200 20.34 -10.34 9.52
C LYS A 200 20.96 -9.79 8.23
N ASP A 201 20.49 -10.21 7.07
CA ASP A 201 20.96 -9.73 5.78
C ASP A 201 20.54 -8.28 5.53
N VAL A 202 19.34 -7.88 5.93
CA VAL A 202 18.91 -6.47 5.93
C VAL A 202 19.83 -5.61 6.78
N ILE A 203 20.14 -6.04 8.01
CA ILE A 203 21.05 -5.30 8.91
C ILE A 203 22.45 -5.18 8.29
N ARG A 204 22.98 -6.27 7.71
CA ARG A 204 24.29 -6.24 7.04
C ARG A 204 24.30 -5.25 5.88
N ALA A 205 23.25 -5.24 5.06
CA ALA A 205 23.12 -4.32 3.95
C ALA A 205 22.99 -2.86 4.44
N LEU A 206 22.28 -2.61 5.54
CA LEU A 206 22.20 -1.29 6.16
C LEU A 206 23.58 -0.83 6.66
N PHE A 207 24.37 -1.70 7.30
CA PHE A 207 25.73 -1.35 7.72
C PHE A 207 26.65 -1.02 6.54
N ALA A 208 26.52 -1.77 5.44
CA ALA A 208 27.26 -1.47 4.21
C ALA A 208 26.83 -0.10 3.63
N LYS A 209 25.53 0.23 3.66
CA LYS A 209 25.05 1.54 3.22
C LYS A 209 25.55 2.67 4.13
N LEU A 210 25.65 2.46 5.44
CA LEU A 210 26.25 3.43 6.36
C LEU A 210 27.77 3.63 6.15
N ASP A 211 28.49 2.66 5.57
CA ASP A 211 29.90 2.85 5.17
C ASP A 211 30.03 3.61 3.84
N ASN A 212 29.03 3.48 2.96
CA ASN A 212 28.99 4.16 1.67
C ASN A 212 27.57 4.69 1.37
N PRO A 213 27.21 5.86 1.92
CA PRO A 213 25.83 6.36 1.90
C PRO A 213 25.37 6.87 0.53
N TYR A 214 26.30 7.14 -0.39
CA TYR A 214 26.02 7.57 -1.76
C TYR A 214 26.09 6.39 -2.73
#